data_AF-A0A397YVV2-F1
#
_entry.id   AF-A0A397YVV2-F1
#
_cell.length_a   1.000
_cell.length_b   1.000
_cell.length_c   1.000
_cell.angle_alpha   90.00
_cell.angle_beta   90.00
_cell.angle_gamma   90.00
#
_symmetry.space_group_name_H-M   'P 1'
#
loop_
_entity.id
_entity.type
_entity.pdbx_description
1 polymer ?
#
loop_
_entity_poly.entity_id
_entity_poly.type
_entity_poly.pdbx_seq_one_letter_code
_entity_poly.pdbx_strand_id
1 'polypeptide(L)' 'MVCFCFLVDQKRKVKRSKPAAGTCSRCGHGASIADMKTSTRFCFVPIYWKSWRAVVCSFCGSVLKSYR' A
#
# COMPACT_ATOMS: atom_id res chain seq x y z
N MET A 1 17.69 12.45 30.13
CA MET A 1 16.93 12.53 28.87
C MET A 1 16.50 11.12 28.49
N VAL A 2 15.21 10.80 28.57
CA VAL A 2 14.68 9.53 28.08
C VAL A 2 14.42 9.67 26.59
N CYS A 3 15.34 9.15 25.78
CA CYS A 3 15.10 8.95 24.36
C CYS A 3 14.08 7.82 24.21
N PHE A 4 12.82 8.17 23.98
CA PHE A 4 11.86 7.20 23.48
C PHE A 4 12.22 6.89 22.03
N CYS A 5 13.11 5.92 21.84
CA CYS A 5 13.42 5.33 20.53
C CYS A 5 12.20 4.53 20.09
N PHE A 6 11.18 5.24 19.64
CA PHE A 6 9.98 4.64 19.13
C PHE A 6 10.27 4.04 17.75
N LEU A 7 10.51 2.72 17.72
CA LEU A 7 10.52 1.96 16.48
C LEU A 7 9.11 1.99 15.88
N VAL A 8 8.87 2.97 15.01
CA VAL A 8 7.65 3.09 14.22
C VAL A 8 7.79 2.20 12.99
N ASP A 9 7.20 1.01 13.05
CA ASP A 9 7.15 0.08 11.91
C ASP A 9 5.84 0.32 11.15
N GLN A 10 5.95 0.85 9.91
CA GLN A 10 4.81 0.97 9.00
C GLN A 10 4.76 -0.23 8.07
N LYS A 11 4.00 -1.25 8.45
CA LYS A 11 3.82 -2.44 7.63
C LYS A 11 2.70 -2.24 6.61
N ARG A 12 3.05 -2.19 5.32
CA ARG A 12 2.09 -2.15 4.21
C ARG A 12 1.77 -3.57 3.75
N LYS A 13 0.49 -3.90 3.64
CA LYS A 13 0.01 -5.18 3.12
C LYS A 13 -1.09 -4.96 2.09
N VAL A 14 -1.06 -5.73 1.00
CA VAL A 14 -2.18 -5.79 0.05
C VAL A 14 -3.25 -6.70 0.64
N LYS A 15 -4.46 -6.17 0.83
CA LYS A 15 -5.60 -6.94 1.34
C LYS A 15 -6.38 -7.61 0.22
N ARG A 16 -6.55 -6.90 -0.89
CA ARG A 16 -7.30 -7.39 -2.05
C ARG A 16 -6.76 -6.72 -3.31
N SER A 17 -6.79 -7.45 -4.42
CA SER A 17 -6.58 -6.88 -5.75
C SER A 17 -7.80 -7.19 -6.60
N LYS A 18 -8.21 -6.21 -7.41
CA LYS A 18 -9.30 -6.33 -8.39
C LYS A 18 -8.80 -5.80 -9.73
N PRO A 19 -9.06 -6.48 -10.85
CA PRO A 19 -8.73 -5.94 -12.17
C PRO A 19 -9.48 -4.62 -12.36
N ALA A 20 -8.78 -3.61 -12.89
CA ALA A 20 -9.32 -2.28 -13.12
C ALA A 20 -9.38 -2.00 -14.61
N ALA A 21 -10.38 -1.23 -15.04
CA ALA A 21 -10.41 -0.71 -16.39
C ALA A 21 -9.27 0.31 -16.56
N GLY A 22 -8.24 -0.07 -17.31
CA GLY A 22 -7.10 0.78 -17.60
C GLY A 22 -5.87 -0.03 -17.97
N THR A 23 -4.96 0.61 -18.72
CA THR A 23 -3.67 0.04 -19.10
C THR A 23 -2.55 0.79 -18.39
N CYS A 24 -1.48 0.08 -18.07
CA CYS A 24 -0.27 0.69 -17.54
C CYS A 24 0.44 1.46 -18.64
N SER A 25 0.72 2.75 -18.41
CA SER A 25 1.42 3.60 -19.36
C SER A 25 2.84 3.12 -19.69
N ARG A 26 3.46 2.30 -18.83
CA ARG A 26 4.82 1.77 -19.05
C ARG A 26 4.88 0.48 -19.87
N CYS A 27 3.93 -0.43 -19.68
CA CYS A 27 4.00 -1.77 -20.28
C CYS A 27 2.76 -2.16 -21.08
N GLY A 28 1.75 -1.28 -21.20
CA GLY A 28 0.50 -1.55 -21.91
C GLY A 28 -0.41 -2.59 -21.27
N HIS A 29 0.06 -3.30 -20.23
CA HIS A 29 -0.69 -4.37 -19.57
C HIS A 29 -1.81 -3.83 -18.68
N GLY A 30 -2.80 -4.67 -18.40
CA GLY A 30 -3.94 -4.32 -17.54
C GLY A 30 -3.54 -3.81 -16.15
N ALA A 31 -4.19 -2.73 -15.73
CA ALA A 31 -4.11 -2.20 -14.38
C ALA A 31 -5.01 -3.00 -13.43
N SER A 32 -4.63 -3.06 -12.16
CA SER A 32 -5.44 -3.61 -11.08
C SER A 32 -5.52 -2.61 -9.93
N ILE A 33 -6.69 -2.49 -9.31
CA ILE A 33 -6.87 -1.75 -8.06
C ILE A 33 -6.51 -2.69 -6.92
N ALA A 34 -5.45 -2.34 -6.20
CA ALA A 34 -5.05 -2.97 -4.96
C ALA A 34 -5.57 -2.17 -3.76
N ASP A 35 -6.41 -2.79 -2.93
CA ASP A 35 -6.75 -2.30 -1.60
C ASP A 35 -5.56 -2.57 -0.68
N MET A 36 -4.87 -1.51 -0.26
CA MET A 36 -3.72 -1.56 0.64
C MET A 36 -4.14 -1.23 2.07
N LYS A 37 -3.50 -1.90 3.03
CA LYS A 37 -3.62 -1.59 4.46
C LYS A 37 -2.23 -1.28 5.00
N THR A 38 -2.07 -0.09 5.55
CA THR A 38 -0.90 0.31 6.34
C THR A 38 -1.22 0.10 7.81
N SER A 39 -0.40 -0.70 8.49
CA SER A 39 -0.42 -0.86 9.93
C SER A 39 0.76 -0.11 10.51
N THR A 40 0.51 0.94 11.28
CA THR A 40 1.54 1.61 12.07
C THR A 40 1.64 0.89 13.40
N ARG A 41 2.78 0.25 13.62
CA ARG A 41 3.14 -0.44 14.85
C ARG A 41 4.20 0.36 15.57
N PHE A 42 4.15 0.33 16.88
CA PHE A 42 5.01 1.12 17.73
C PHE A 42 5.41 0.23 18.89
N CYS A 43 6.70 -0.11 18.97
CA CYS A 43 7.18 -1.13 19.90
C CYS A 43 6.33 -2.42 19.83
N PHE A 44 6.06 -2.91 18.62
CA PHE A 44 5.22 -4.09 18.30
C PHE A 44 3.72 -3.96 18.57
N VAL A 45 3.25 -2.90 19.23
CA VAL A 45 1.82 -2.65 19.44
C VAL A 45 1.25 -1.96 18.20
N PRO A 46 0.25 -2.52 17.51
CA PRO A 46 -0.42 -1.84 16.40
C PRO A 46 -1.27 -0.68 16.93
N ILE A 47 -0.80 0.56 16.74
CA ILE A 47 -1.52 1.77 17.20
C ILE A 47 -2.56 2.22 16.17
N TYR A 48 -2.26 2.07 14.88
CA TYR A 48 -3.11 2.65 13.84
C TYR A 48 -3.18 1.79 12.57
N TRP A 49 -4.38 1.70 11.99
CA TRP A 49 -4.61 1.05 10.72
C TRP A 49 -5.23 2.04 9.73
N LYS A 50 -4.54 2.22 8.60
CA LYS A 50 -5.06 3.00 7.48
C LYS A 50 -5.31 2.09 6.29
N SER A 51 -6.54 2.05 5.80
CA SER A 51 -6.87 1.47 4.50
C SER A 51 -6.87 2.54 3.43
N TRP A 52 -6.27 2.25 2.29
CA TRP A 52 -6.21 3.15 1.13
C TRP A 52 -6.13 2.33 -0.14
N ARG A 53 -6.53 2.91 -1.26
CA ARG A 53 -6.59 2.20 -2.55
C ARG A 53 -5.49 2.70 -3.45
N ALA A 54 -4.86 1.80 -4.19
CA ALA A 54 -3.89 2.17 -5.19
C ALA A 54 -4.11 1.38 -6.47
N VAL A 55 -3.99 2.03 -7.61
CA VAL A 55 -3.93 1.37 -8.92
C VAL A 55 -2.49 0.93 -9.13
N VAL A 56 -2.30 -0.38 -9.27
CA VAL A 56 -1.03 -1.03 -9.52
C VAL A 56 -1.09 -1.78 -10.84
N CYS A 57 0.04 -1.84 -11.50
CA CYS A 57 0.20 -2.65 -12.70
C CYS A 57 0.32 -4.13 -12.31
N SER A 58 -0.51 -5.00 -12.85
CA SER A 58 -0.51 -6.44 -12.51
C SER A 58 0.76 -7.16 -12.96
N PHE A 59 1.41 -6.64 -14.01
CA PHE A 59 2.61 -7.25 -14.60
C PHE A 59 3.90 -6.63 -14.05
N CYS A 60 3.99 -5.31 -14.12
CA CYS A 60 5.18 -4.55 -13.75
C CYS A 60 5.21 -4.13 -12.27
N GLY A 61 4.14 -4.34 -11.52
CA GLY A 61 4.05 -4.01 -10.09
C GLY A 61 4.10 -2.51 -9.78
N SER A 62 4.25 -1.64 -10.79
CA SER A 62 4.35 -0.19 -10.60
C SER A 62 3.03 0.37 -10.09
N VAL A 63 3.09 1.19 -9.04
CA VAL A 63 1.94 1.95 -8.56
C VAL A 63 1.71 3.13 -9.50
N LEU A 64 0.59 3.12 -10.22
CA LEU A 64 0.20 4.15 -11.18
C LEU A 64 -0.49 5.33 -10.48
N LYS A 65 -1.35 5.04 -9.49
CA LYS A 65 -2.09 6.07 -8.76
C LYS A 65 -2.43 5.61 -7.35
N SER A 66 -2.20 6.44 -6.35
CA SER A 66 -2.61 6.18 -4.97
C SER A 66 -3.74 7.12 -4.57
N TYR A 67 -4.87 6.56 -4.14
CA TYR A 67 -5.97 7.28 -3.50
C TYR A 67 -5.72 7.24 -1.98
N ARG A 68 -5.23 8.36 -1.43
CA ARG A 68 -4.80 8.49 -0.02
C ARG A 68 -5.95 8.80 0.91
#